data_AF-A0A5C7PS73-F1
#
_entry.id   AF-A0A5C7PS73-F1
#
_cell.length_a   1.000
_cell.length_b   1.000
_cell.length_c   1.000
_cell.angle_alpha   90.00
_cell.angle_beta   90.00
_cell.angle_gamma   90.00
#
_symmetry.space_group_name_H-M   'P 1'
#
loop_
_entity.id
_entity.type
_entity.pdbx_description
1 polymer ?
#
loop_
_entity_poly.entity_id
_entity_poly.type
_entity_poly.pdbx_seq_one_letter_code
_entity_poly.pdbx_strand_id
1 'polypeptide(L)'
;MENTNLGIGVDQTAEMLDFAATLGNAVDASLLDDKIGLADIGNFFALIPAFKPAFEGAKHIPAELADLNDAERAYLSQRLAMKLRLGNPAPERLVEKGFDLALRIAEFVAEIRNAKSAIPA
;
A
#
# COMPACT_ATOMS: atom_id res chain seq x y z
N MET A 1 -21.19 -13.98 12.14
CA MET A 1 -20.15 -13.20 11.44
C MET A 1 -19.88 -13.95 10.16
N GLU A 2 -20.39 -13.46 9.04
CA GLU A 2 -20.15 -14.09 7.74
C GLU A 2 -18.64 -14.09 7.48
N ASN A 3 -18.07 -15.27 7.25
CA ASN A 3 -16.77 -15.40 6.62
C ASN A 3 -16.96 -14.96 5.17
N THR A 4 -16.87 -13.67 4.92
CA THR A 4 -16.78 -13.13 3.56
C THR A 4 -15.52 -13.74 2.98
N ASN A 5 -15.69 -14.63 2.01
CA ASN A 5 -14.60 -15.28 1.30
C ASN A 5 -13.97 -14.22 0.39
N LEU A 6 -13.14 -13.34 0.98
CA LEU A 6 -12.37 -12.34 0.26
C LEU A 6 -11.47 -13.09 -0.72
N GLY A 7 -11.44 -12.69 -1.99
CA GLY A 7 -10.67 -13.39 -3.01
C GLY A 7 -9.21 -13.58 -2.61
N ILE A 8 -8.55 -14.61 -3.16
CA ILE A 8 -7.16 -15.00 -2.83
C ILE A 8 -6.16 -13.82 -2.97
N GLY A 9 -6.50 -12.83 -3.80
CA GLY A 9 -5.70 -11.61 -4.07
C GLY A 9 -5.92 -10.43 -3.11
N VAL A 10 -7.04 -10.41 -2.37
CA VAL A 10 -7.41 -9.25 -1.54
C VAL A 10 -6.38 -9.02 -0.42
N ASP A 11 -5.76 -10.09 0.07
CA ASP A 11 -4.73 -10.00 1.10
C ASP A 11 -3.45 -9.32 0.59
N GLN A 12 -2.99 -9.61 -0.62
CA GLN A 12 -1.80 -8.98 -1.21
C GLN A 12 -2.06 -7.50 -1.52
N THR A 13 -3.26 -7.19 -2.00
CA THR A 13 -3.72 -5.81 -2.16
C THR A 13 -3.78 -5.08 -0.81
N ALA A 14 -4.28 -5.74 0.25
CA ALA A 14 -4.31 -5.18 1.60
C ALA A 14 -2.90 -4.92 2.16
N GLU A 15 -1.95 -5.83 1.91
CA GLU A 15 -0.55 -5.68 2.32
C GLU A 15 0.15 -4.51 1.61
N MET A 16 -0.12 -4.30 0.32
CA MET A 16 0.39 -3.14 -0.41
C MET A 16 -0.25 -1.83 0.07
N LEU A 17 -1.54 -1.83 0.39
CA LEU A 17 -2.19 -0.68 1.01
C LEU A 17 -1.60 -0.36 2.39
N ASP A 18 -1.31 -1.38 3.20
CA ASP A 18 -0.63 -1.21 4.48
C ASP A 18 0.77 -0.61 4.30
N PHE A 19 1.51 -1.07 3.28
CA PHE A 19 2.82 -0.50 2.93
C PHE A 19 2.70 0.96 2.48
N ALA A 20 1.79 1.27 1.58
CA ALA A 20 1.54 2.63 1.09
C ALA A 20 1.12 3.58 2.22
N ALA A 21 0.26 3.12 3.14
CA ALA A 21 -0.15 3.88 4.31
C ALA A 21 1.02 4.12 5.28
N THR A 22 1.83 3.09 5.52
CA THR A 22 3.03 3.21 6.37
C THR A 22 4.03 4.18 5.77
N LEU A 23 4.22 4.15 4.45
CA LEU A 23 5.08 5.08 3.74
C LEU A 23 4.56 6.51 3.84
N GLY A 24 3.26 6.73 3.62
CA GLY A 24 2.62 8.04 3.77
C GLY A 24 2.80 8.60 5.18
N ASN A 25 2.56 7.79 6.22
CA ASN A 25 2.75 8.18 7.61
C ASN A 25 4.22 8.47 7.95
N ALA A 26 5.16 7.68 7.43
CA ALA A 26 6.59 7.89 7.64
C ALA A 26 7.07 9.21 7.00
N VAL A 27 6.59 9.51 5.79
CA VAL A 27 6.89 10.77 5.10
C VAL A 27 6.27 11.95 5.85
N ASP A 28 5.00 11.86 6.25
CA ASP A 28 4.33 12.90 7.05
C ASP A 28 5.08 13.18 8.35
N ALA A 29 5.44 12.12 9.10
CA ALA A 29 6.21 12.24 10.33
C ALA A 29 7.58 12.90 10.14
N SER A 30 8.24 12.64 9.00
CA SER A 30 9.54 13.24 8.65
C SER A 30 9.46 14.66 8.10
N LEU A 31 8.27 15.10 7.67
CA LEU A 31 8.04 16.46 7.21
C LEU A 31 7.61 17.41 8.34
N LEU A 32 7.20 16.90 9.51
CA LEU A 32 6.78 17.71 10.66
C LEU A 32 7.88 18.65 11.19
N ASP A 33 9.16 18.32 10.99
CA ASP A 33 10.31 19.11 11.44
C ASP A 33 11.06 19.84 10.30
N ASP A 34 10.48 19.93 9.08
CA ASP A 34 11.04 20.57 7.87
C ASP A 34 12.45 20.07 7.47
N LYS A 35 12.89 18.93 8.00
CA LYS A 35 14.22 18.36 7.76
C LYS A 35 14.10 16.85 7.65
N ILE A 36 14.36 16.31 6.46
CA ILE A 36 14.68 14.89 6.33
C ILE A 36 16.14 14.70 6.75
N GLY A 37 16.36 14.28 7.98
CA GLY A 37 17.66 13.98 8.57
C GLY A 37 17.94 12.48 8.69
N LEU A 38 19.13 12.13 9.19
CA LEU A 38 19.47 10.73 9.51
C LEU A 38 18.58 10.14 10.63
N ALA A 39 18.01 10.99 11.48
CA ALA A 39 17.06 10.59 12.52
C ALA A 39 15.75 10.06 11.92
N ASP A 40 15.34 10.56 10.75
CA ASP A 40 14.12 10.17 10.05
C ASP A 40 14.18 8.79 9.41
N ILE A 41 15.37 8.24 9.21
CA ILE A 41 15.57 6.84 8.81
C ILE A 41 14.83 5.90 9.79
N GLY A 42 14.73 6.32 11.07
CA GLY A 42 13.86 5.76 12.10
C GLY A 42 12.44 5.43 11.61
N ASN A 43 11.80 6.39 10.94
CA ASN A 43 10.42 6.30 10.49
C ASN A 43 10.24 5.30 9.34
N PHE A 44 11.29 5.10 8.54
CA PHE A 44 11.29 4.13 7.44
C PHE A 44 11.56 2.69 7.91
N PHE A 45 12.09 2.46 9.13
CA PHE A 45 12.23 1.09 9.66
C PHE A 45 10.88 0.38 9.82
N ALA A 46 9.79 1.13 10.04
CA ALA A 46 8.44 0.59 10.10
C ALA A 46 7.99 -0.05 8.76
N LEU A 47 8.65 0.27 7.65
CA LEU A 47 8.39 -0.33 6.34
C LEU A 47 8.96 -1.73 6.20
N ILE A 48 9.99 -2.10 6.97
CA ILE A 48 10.71 -3.38 6.80
C ILE A 48 9.76 -4.59 6.95
N PRO A 49 8.90 -4.67 7.99
CA PRO A 49 7.96 -5.78 8.11
C PRO A 49 6.89 -5.79 7.01
N ALA A 50 6.48 -4.62 6.50
CA ALA A 50 5.46 -4.49 5.47
C ALA A 50 6.00 -4.72 4.05
N PHE A 51 7.32 -4.62 3.86
CA PHE A 51 7.96 -4.68 2.55
C PHE A 51 7.79 -6.06 1.90
N LYS A 52 8.29 -7.12 2.55
CA LYS A 52 8.26 -8.48 2.00
C LYS A 52 6.84 -8.92 1.57
N PRO A 53 5.81 -8.87 2.44
CA PRO A 53 4.46 -9.29 2.06
C PRO A 53 3.90 -8.49 0.86
N ALA A 54 4.00 -7.15 0.90
CA ALA A 54 3.50 -6.28 -0.18
C ALA A 54 4.10 -6.63 -1.57
N PHE A 55 5.36 -7.10 -1.62
CA PHE A 55 6.06 -7.37 -2.87
C PHE A 55 6.05 -8.82 -3.33
N GLU A 56 5.68 -9.78 -2.48
CA GLU A 56 5.52 -11.19 -2.89
C GLU A 56 4.31 -11.37 -3.83
N GLY A 57 3.31 -10.51 -3.73
CA GLY A 57 2.11 -10.48 -4.57
C GLY A 57 2.01 -9.35 -5.61
N ALA A 58 2.96 -8.41 -5.63
CA ALA A 58 2.79 -7.12 -6.33
C ALA A 58 2.39 -7.19 -7.81
N LYS A 59 2.74 -8.27 -8.51
CA LYS A 59 2.37 -8.47 -9.93
C LYS A 59 0.87 -8.72 -10.16
N HIS A 60 0.13 -9.13 -9.12
CA HIS A 60 -1.29 -9.44 -9.21
C HIS A 60 -2.18 -8.25 -8.82
N ILE A 61 -1.63 -7.30 -8.06
CA ILE A 61 -2.33 -6.12 -7.53
C ILE A 61 -3.03 -5.29 -8.62
N PRO A 62 -2.43 -5.00 -9.79
CA PRO A 62 -3.14 -4.22 -10.81
C PRO A 62 -4.41 -4.90 -11.31
N ALA A 63 -4.38 -6.23 -11.46
CA ALA A 63 -5.54 -7.00 -11.91
C ALA A 63 -6.59 -7.11 -10.79
N GLU A 64 -6.16 -7.31 -9.54
CA GLU A 64 -7.04 -7.36 -8.37
C GLU A 64 -7.77 -6.05 -8.14
N LEU A 65 -7.06 -4.91 -8.21
CA LEU A 65 -7.67 -3.58 -8.05
C LEU A 65 -8.71 -3.27 -9.13
N ALA A 66 -8.52 -3.82 -10.35
CA ALA A 66 -9.47 -3.68 -11.45
C ALA A 66 -10.73 -4.54 -11.29
N ASP A 67 -10.66 -5.63 -10.52
CA ASP A 67 -11.74 -6.63 -10.34
C ASP A 67 -12.35 -6.62 -8.93
N LEU A 68 -12.11 -5.57 -8.14
CA LEU A 68 -12.67 -5.46 -6.78
C LEU A 68 -14.20 -5.39 -6.82
N ASN A 69 -14.84 -6.30 -6.11
CA ASN A 69 -16.26 -6.16 -5.79
C ASN A 69 -16.50 -5.16 -4.63
N ASP A 70 -17.76 -4.80 -4.39
CA ASP A 70 -18.12 -3.80 -3.38
C ASP A 70 -17.71 -4.19 -1.95
N ALA A 71 -17.77 -5.49 -1.62
CA ALA A 71 -17.40 -5.97 -0.29
C ALA A 71 -15.87 -5.89 -0.07
N GLU A 72 -15.08 -6.26 -1.08
CA GLU A 72 -13.62 -6.15 -1.05
C GLU A 72 -13.18 -4.69 -1.00
N ARG A 73 -13.80 -3.83 -1.82
CA ARG A 73 -13.54 -2.39 -1.80
C ARG A 73 -13.85 -1.79 -0.43
N ALA A 74 -14.98 -2.15 0.19
CA ALA A 74 -15.34 -1.68 1.52
C ALA A 74 -14.33 -2.14 2.59
N TYR A 75 -13.93 -3.41 2.54
CA TYR A 75 -12.91 -3.98 3.44
C TYR A 75 -11.57 -3.24 3.34
N LEU A 76 -11.05 -3.09 2.11
CA LEU A 76 -9.77 -2.44 1.85
C LEU A 76 -9.81 -0.94 2.21
N SER A 77 -10.92 -0.27 1.92
CA SER A 77 -11.13 1.14 2.28
C SER A 77 -11.13 1.34 3.79
N GLN A 78 -11.84 0.48 4.53
CA GLN A 78 -11.87 0.54 5.99
C GLN A 78 -10.48 0.27 6.58
N ARG A 79 -9.76 -0.73 6.05
CA ARG A 79 -8.41 -1.06 6.47
C ARG A 79 -7.45 0.11 6.27
N LEU A 80 -7.46 0.71 5.08
CA LEU A 80 -6.62 1.87 4.75
C LEU A 80 -6.94 3.07 5.66
N ALA A 81 -8.23 3.37 5.87
CA ALA A 81 -8.66 4.46 6.75
C ALA A 81 -8.16 4.28 8.19
N MET A 82 -8.24 3.06 8.73
CA MET A 82 -7.71 2.75 10.06
C MET A 82 -6.19 2.94 10.13
N LYS A 83 -5.44 2.50 9.10
CA LYS A 83 -3.97 2.64 9.06
C LYS A 83 -3.50 4.08 8.96
N LEU A 84 -4.21 4.90 8.18
CA LEU A 84 -3.97 6.33 8.06
C LEU A 84 -4.55 7.14 9.23
N ARG A 85 -5.21 6.48 10.20
CA ARG A 85 -5.88 7.12 11.36
C ARG A 85 -6.84 8.24 10.94
N LEU A 86 -7.55 8.05 9.83
CA LEU A 86 -8.52 9.02 9.33
C LEU A 86 -9.76 9.05 10.26
N GLY A 87 -10.37 10.24 10.41
CA GLY A 87 -11.62 10.39 11.17
C GLY A 87 -12.80 9.65 10.51
N ASN A 88 -13.96 9.61 11.19
CA ASN A 88 -15.18 8.97 10.66
C ASN A 88 -16.25 10.04 10.29
N PRO A 89 -16.72 10.11 9.03
CA PRO A 89 -16.28 9.30 7.88
C PRO A 89 -14.88 9.70 7.39
N ALA A 90 -14.11 8.70 6.93
CA ALA A 90 -12.81 8.96 6.33
C ALA A 90 -13.02 9.76 5.03
N PRO A 91 -12.18 10.76 4.72
CA PRO A 91 -12.31 11.46 3.46
C PRO A 91 -12.13 10.48 2.29
N GLU A 92 -13.21 10.22 1.54
CA GLU A 92 -13.21 9.27 0.40
C GLU A 92 -12.04 9.53 -0.54
N ARG A 93 -11.78 10.82 -0.84
CA ARG A 93 -10.65 11.26 -1.65
C ARG A 93 -9.27 10.79 -1.13
N LEU A 94 -9.06 10.72 0.19
CA LEU A 94 -7.79 10.24 0.75
C LEU A 94 -7.67 8.73 0.65
N VAL A 95 -8.78 8.02 0.81
CA VAL A 95 -8.85 6.57 0.62
C VAL A 95 -8.51 6.23 -0.84
N GLU A 96 -9.17 6.88 -1.81
CA GLU A 96 -8.89 6.72 -3.24
C GLU A 96 -7.42 6.99 -3.59
N LYS A 97 -6.85 8.07 -3.06
CA LYS A 97 -5.41 8.37 -3.25
C LYS A 97 -4.48 7.30 -2.70
N GLY A 98 -4.87 6.62 -1.61
CA GLY A 98 -4.09 5.51 -1.07
C GLY A 98 -4.11 4.29 -1.99
N PHE A 99 -5.25 4.00 -2.62
CA PHE A 99 -5.34 2.98 -3.68
C PHE A 99 -4.47 3.33 -4.88
N ASP A 100 -4.54 4.57 -5.38
CA ASP A 100 -3.70 5.04 -6.48
C ASP A 100 -2.21 4.92 -6.16
N LEU A 101 -1.82 5.27 -4.94
CA LEU A 101 -0.42 5.16 -4.50
C LEU A 101 0.04 3.70 -4.46
N ALA A 102 -0.77 2.81 -3.88
CA ALA A 102 -0.49 1.37 -3.83
C ALA A 102 -0.32 0.78 -5.24
N LEU A 103 -1.22 1.13 -6.16
CA LEU A 103 -1.13 0.72 -7.57
C LEU A 103 0.18 1.19 -8.21
N ARG A 104 0.50 2.49 -8.10
CA ARG A 104 1.72 3.07 -8.70
C ARG A 104 3.00 2.45 -8.15
N ILE A 105 3.04 2.14 -6.86
CA ILE A 105 4.18 1.44 -6.24
C ILE A 105 4.33 0.04 -6.85
N ALA A 106 3.22 -0.70 -6.97
CA ALA A 106 3.23 -2.05 -7.55
C ALA A 106 3.71 -2.04 -9.01
N GLU A 107 3.16 -1.13 -9.82
CA GLU A 107 3.53 -0.94 -11.24
C GLU A 107 5.02 -0.60 -11.38
N PHE A 108 5.50 0.41 -10.64
CA PHE A 108 6.89 0.85 -10.72
C PHE A 108 7.87 -0.26 -10.35
N VAL A 109 7.57 -1.06 -9.32
CA VAL A 109 8.41 -2.19 -8.93
C VAL A 109 8.39 -3.30 -9.98
N ALA A 110 7.24 -3.58 -10.60
CA ALA A 110 7.17 -4.53 -11.71
C ALA A 110 8.03 -4.08 -12.90
N GLU A 111 7.97 -2.80 -13.26
CA GLU A 111 8.80 -2.21 -14.32
C GLU A 111 10.30 -2.32 -14.03
N ILE A 112 10.74 -1.99 -12.81
CA ILE A 112 12.15 -2.14 -12.39
C ILE A 112 12.61 -3.60 -12.54
N ARG A 113 11.80 -4.57 -12.11
CA ARG A 113 12.13 -6.00 -12.20
C ARG A 113 12.26 -6.46 -13.65
N ASN A 114 11.33 -6.04 -14.51
CA ASN A 114 11.38 -6.33 -15.94
C ASN A 114 12.63 -5.75 -16.58
N ALA A 115 12.94 -4.48 -16.29
CA ALA A 115 14.14 -3.81 -16.81
C ALA A 115 15.44 -4.51 -16.37
N LYS A 116 15.56 -4.91 -15.10
CA LYS A 116 16.73 -5.63 -14.58
C LYS A 116 16.89 -7.02 -15.17
N SER A 117 15.79 -7.73 -15.42
CA SER A 117 15.82 -9.07 -16.01
C SER A 117 16.21 -9.06 -17.49
N ALA A 118 16.12 -7.90 -18.15
CA ALA A 118 16.50 -7.71 -19.53
C ALA A 118 18.00 -7.35 -19.71
N ILE A 119 18.76 -7.16 -18.64
CA ILE A 119 20.21 -6.92 -18.69
C ILE A 119 20.90 -8.30 -18.62
N PRO A 120 21.54 -8.78 -19.71
CA PRO A 120 22.32 -10.02 -19.64
C PRO A 120 23.48 -9.86 -18.67
N ALA A 121 23.73 -10.91 -17.87
CA ALA A 121 24.77 -10.96 -16.84
C ALA A 121 26.18 -10.69 -17.37
#